data_AF-A0A7C3TY55-F1
#
_entry.id   AF-A0A7C3TY55-F1
#
_cell.length_a   1.000
_cell.length_b   1.000
_cell.length_c   1.000
_cell.angle_alpha   90.00
_cell.angle_beta   90.00
_cell.angle_gamma   90.00
#
_symmetry.space_group_name_H-M   'P 1'
#
loop_
_entity.id
_entity.type
_entity.pdbx_description
1 polymer ?
#
loop_
_entity_poly.entity_id
_entity_poly.type
_entity_poly.pdbx_seq_one_letter_code
_entity_poly.pdbx_strand_id
1 'polypeptide(L)'
;MSVRLVEERDLLTMPFTMSDRIRHMREELLQTVPRVCPERARIYTRVYRSFEGDPPILRRARALSRTLDEMSIMIFRDELLVGNQASQIRGAPIFPEYSSDWIEEKI
;
A
#
# COMPACT_ATOMS: atom_id res chain seq x y z
N MET A 1 2.16 -3.06 -39.33
CA MET A 1 2.17 -4.24 -38.44
C MET A 1 0.76 -4.45 -37.91
N SER A 2 0.12 -5.58 -38.24
CA SER A 2 -1.23 -5.91 -37.77
C SER A 2 -1.14 -6.42 -36.32
N VAL A 3 -1.65 -5.67 -35.36
CA VAL A 3 -1.84 -6.16 -33.98
C VAL A 3 -3.00 -7.15 -34.00
N ARG A 4 -2.74 -8.42 -33.71
CA ARG A 4 -3.78 -9.44 -33.59
C ARG A 4 -4.35 -9.37 -32.17
N LEU A 5 -5.68 -9.35 -32.05
CA LEU A 5 -6.35 -9.46 -30.75
C LEU A 5 -6.12 -10.88 -30.20
N VAL A 6 -5.85 -10.97 -28.90
CA VAL A 6 -5.67 -12.24 -28.18
C VAL A 6 -7.05 -12.76 -27.82
N GLU A 7 -7.39 -13.99 -28.24
CA GLU A 7 -8.66 -14.63 -27.92
C GLU A 7 -8.56 -15.40 -26.59
N GLU A 8 -9.68 -15.64 -25.91
CA GLU A 8 -9.71 -16.34 -24.61
C GLU A 8 -9.07 -17.74 -24.66
N ARG A 9 -9.25 -18.46 -25.78
CA ARG A 9 -8.59 -19.74 -26.07
C ARG A 9 -7.06 -19.66 -26.14
N ASP A 10 -6.52 -18.51 -26.54
CA ASP A 10 -5.08 -18.27 -26.63
C ASP A 10 -4.51 -18.06 -25.22
N LEU A 11 -5.26 -17.41 -24.32
CA LEU A 11 -4.87 -17.25 -22.91
C LEU A 11 -4.77 -18.59 -22.17
N LEU A 12 -5.68 -19.52 -22.45
CA LEU A 12 -5.74 -20.84 -21.78
C LEU A 12 -4.58 -21.77 -22.18
N THR A 13 -3.94 -21.52 -23.33
CA THR A 13 -2.86 -22.36 -23.87
C THR A 13 -1.50 -21.66 -23.88
N MET A 14 -1.45 -20.38 -23.47
CA MET A 14 -0.20 -19.64 -23.41
C MET A 14 0.75 -20.22 -22.36
N PRO A 15 2.00 -20.55 -22.73
CA PRO A 15 3.00 -20.97 -21.77
C PRO A 15 3.31 -19.81 -20.81
N PHE A 16 2.97 -19.98 -19.53
CA PHE A 16 3.33 -19.00 -18.51
C PHE A 16 4.83 -19.10 -18.22
N THR A 17 5.57 -18.06 -18.62
CA THR A 17 6.97 -17.88 -18.24
C THR A 17 7.07 -16.60 -17.44
N MET A 18 7.70 -16.66 -16.26
CA MET A 18 7.96 -15.47 -15.45
C MET A 18 8.94 -14.56 -16.20
N SER A 19 8.47 -13.38 -16.58
CA SER A 19 9.33 -12.38 -17.22
C SER A 19 10.41 -11.87 -16.27
N ASP A 20 11.49 -11.34 -16.83
CA ASP A 20 12.59 -10.77 -16.05
C ASP A 20 12.10 -9.64 -15.13
N ARG A 21 11.14 -8.84 -15.61
CA ARG A 21 10.44 -7.80 -14.83
C ARG A 21 9.81 -8.35 -13.55
N ILE A 22 9.02 -9.43 -13.67
CA ILE A 22 8.38 -10.06 -12.51
C ILE A 22 9.42 -10.72 -11.59
N ARG A 23 10.49 -11.30 -12.17
CA ARG A 23 11.57 -11.90 -11.39
C ARG A 23 12.25 -10.86 -10.49
N HIS A 24 12.63 -9.70 -11.04
CA HIS A 24 13.26 -8.63 -10.27
C HIS A 24 12.35 -8.10 -9.16
N MET A 25 11.08 -7.79 -9.47
CA MET A 25 10.11 -7.34 -8.46
C MET A 25 9.95 -8.36 -7.32
N ARG A 26 9.90 -9.65 -7.64
CA ARG A 26 9.82 -10.72 -6.65
C ARG A 26 11.07 -10.79 -5.77
N GLU A 27 12.26 -10.70 -6.37
CA GLU A 27 13.53 -10.73 -5.65
C GLU A 27 13.66 -9.52 -4.71
N GLU A 28 13.34 -8.31 -5.19
CA GLU A 28 13.35 -7.09 -4.39
C GLU A 28 12.38 -7.20 -3.20
N LEU A 29 11.16 -7.69 -3.42
CA LEU A 29 10.18 -7.93 -2.36
C LEU A 29 10.72 -8.91 -1.30
N LEU A 30 11.28 -10.05 -1.73
CA LEU A 30 11.75 -11.09 -0.82
C LEU A 30 12.98 -10.66 -0.02
N GLN A 31 13.88 -9.87 -0.63
CA GLN A 31 15.08 -9.34 0.02
C GLN A 31 14.79 -8.14 0.94
N THR A 32 13.67 -7.44 0.74
CA THR A 32 13.30 -6.30 1.58
C THR A 32 12.90 -6.76 2.98
N VAL A 33 13.59 -6.24 4.00
CA VAL A 33 13.22 -6.46 5.41
C VAL A 33 11.93 -5.71 5.74
N PRO A 34 10.90 -6.37 6.30
CA PRO A 34 9.68 -5.70 6.75
C PRO A 34 9.97 -4.59 7.76
N ARG A 35 9.25 -3.48 7.63
CA ARG A 35 9.40 -2.32 8.52
C ARG A 35 8.04 -1.71 8.86
N VAL A 36 7.96 -1.04 10.00
CA VAL A 36 6.76 -0.28 10.38
C VAL A 36 6.77 1.09 9.70
N CYS A 37 5.62 1.53 9.20
CA CYS A 37 5.41 2.85 8.62
C CYS A 37 4.50 3.72 9.52
N PRO A 38 5.01 4.82 10.09
CA PRO A 38 4.26 5.64 11.03
C PRO A 38 3.39 6.72 10.38
N GLU A 39 3.46 6.93 9.06
CA GLU A 39 2.79 8.05 8.38
C GLU A 39 1.29 8.08 8.66
N ARG A 40 0.60 6.96 8.39
CA ARG A 40 -0.84 6.86 8.62
C ARG A 40 -1.21 7.15 10.06
N ALA A 41 -0.48 6.59 11.03
CA ALA A 41 -0.75 6.83 12.45
C ALA A 41 -0.64 8.33 12.79
N ARG A 42 0.42 9.00 12.32
CA ARG A 42 0.60 10.46 12.52
C ARG A 42 -0.54 11.26 11.89
N ILE A 43 -0.94 10.93 10.67
CA ILE A 43 -2.02 11.61 9.95
C ILE A 43 -3.35 11.40 10.67
N TYR A 44 -3.69 10.15 11.00
CA TYR A 44 -4.93 9.80 11.72
C TYR A 44 -5.02 10.50 13.07
N THR A 45 -3.96 10.48 13.87
CA THR A 45 -3.94 11.16 15.18
C THR A 45 -4.14 12.67 15.02
N ARG A 46 -3.49 13.31 14.04
CA ARG A 46 -3.67 14.75 13.78
C ARG A 46 -5.11 15.06 13.40
N VAL A 47 -5.72 14.30 12.49
CA VAL A 47 -7.12 14.49 12.09
C VAL A 47 -8.06 14.27 13.26
N TYR A 48 -7.88 13.22 14.05
CA TYR A 48 -8.75 12.95 15.19
C TYR A 48 -8.72 14.07 16.24
N ARG A 49 -7.56 14.68 16.48
CA ARG A 49 -7.41 15.86 17.36
C ARG A 49 -8.04 17.12 16.78
N SER A 50 -7.92 17.35 15.47
CA SER A 50 -8.50 18.54 14.82
C SER A 50 -10.03 18.51 14.70
N PHE A 51 -10.64 17.33 14.80
CA PHE A 51 -12.07 17.13 14.57
C PHE A 51 -12.75 16.36 15.72
N GLU A 52 -12.34 16.60 16.98
CA GLU A 52 -12.86 15.86 18.15
C GLU A 52 -14.39 15.92 18.31
N GLY A 53 -15.02 17.02 17.86
CA GLY A 53 -16.47 17.19 17.88
C GLY A 53 -17.23 16.44 16.78
N ASP A 54 -16.54 15.91 15.77
CA ASP A 54 -17.20 15.19 14.67
C ASP A 54 -17.61 13.77 15.11
N PRO A 55 -18.77 13.26 14.62
CA PRO A 55 -19.13 11.87 14.81
C PRO A 55 -18.04 10.94 14.23
N PRO A 56 -17.84 9.73 14.80
CA PRO A 56 -16.73 8.84 14.41
C PRO A 56 -16.62 8.57 12.91
N ILE A 57 -17.75 8.44 12.20
CA ILE A 57 -17.76 8.19 10.75
C ILE A 57 -17.13 9.34 9.94
N LEU A 58 -17.39 10.59 10.33
CA LEU A 58 -16.82 11.76 9.65
C LEU A 58 -15.34 11.90 9.95
N ARG A 59 -14.90 11.64 11.19
CA ARG A 59 -13.47 11.59 11.53
C ARG A 59 -12.72 10.56 10.70
N ARG A 60 -13.27 9.35 10.54
CA ARG A 60 -12.67 8.28 9.72
C ARG A 60 -12.62 8.65 8.24
N ALA A 61 -13.67 9.24 7.70
CA ALA A 61 -13.71 9.71 6.31
C ALA A 61 -12.64 10.78 6.05
N ARG A 62 -12.54 11.77 6.94
CA ARG A 62 -11.50 12.81 6.86
C ARG A 62 -10.10 12.23 7.02
N ALA A 63 -9.90 11.29 7.94
CA ALA A 63 -8.60 10.67 8.18
C ALA A 63 -8.13 9.86 6.96
N LEU A 64 -9.04 9.12 6.32
CA LEU A 64 -8.74 8.44 5.06
C LEU A 64 -8.40 9.44 3.95
N SER A 65 -9.21 10.48 3.75
CA SER A 65 -8.96 11.54 2.75
C SER A 65 -7.58 12.17 2.95
N ARG A 66 -7.27 12.62 4.18
CA ARG A 66 -5.96 13.22 4.51
C ARG A 66 -4.81 12.24 4.35
N THR A 67 -5.03 10.95 4.59
CA THR A 67 -4.00 9.94 4.36
C THR A 67 -3.70 9.83 2.88
N LEU A 68 -4.72 9.73 2.02
CA LEU A 68 -4.55 9.66 0.57
C LEU A 68 -3.95 10.95 -0.02
N ASP A 69 -4.24 12.11 0.58
CA ASP A 69 -3.70 13.40 0.12
C ASP A 69 -2.24 13.63 0.54
N GLU A 70 -1.79 13.07 1.66
CA GLU A 70 -0.51 13.43 2.30
C GLU A 70 0.53 12.31 2.39
N MET A 71 0.12 11.04 2.27
CA MET A 71 1.06 9.92 2.41
C MET A 71 2.10 9.93 1.29
N SER A 72 3.27 9.35 1.58
CA SER A 72 4.30 9.18 0.55
C SER A 72 3.77 8.26 -0.56
N ILE A 73 3.72 8.75 -1.80
CA ILE A 73 3.35 7.98 -2.99
C ILE A 73 4.60 7.63 -3.79
N MET A 74 4.73 6.37 -4.18
CA MET A 74 5.85 5.89 -4.99
C MET A 74 5.37 4.96 -6.08
N ILE A 75 6.10 4.98 -7.19
CA ILE A 75 6.05 3.97 -8.23
C ILE A 75 7.41 3.27 -8.16
N PHE A 76 7.43 2.01 -7.76
CA PHE A 76 8.66 1.24 -7.64
C PHE A 76 9.14 0.78 -9.01
N ARG A 77 10.40 0.33 -9.07
CA ARG A 77 10.97 -0.17 -10.31
C ARG A 77 10.11 -1.32 -10.84
N ASP A 78 9.97 -1.38 -12.16
CA ASP A 78 9.30 -2.49 -12.87
C ASP A 78 7.77 -2.60 -12.65
N GLU A 79 7.14 -1.69 -11.90
CA GLU A 79 5.70 -1.67 -11.70
C GLU A 79 4.93 -1.23 -12.95
N LEU A 80 3.96 -2.04 -13.36
CA LEU A 80 2.93 -1.66 -14.34
C LEU A 80 1.57 -1.39 -13.67
N LEU A 81 1.29 -2.09 -12.57
CA LEU A 81 0.19 -1.80 -11.67
C LEU A 81 0.78 -1.07 -10.48
N VAL A 82 0.34 0.17 -10.27
CA VAL A 82 0.90 1.07 -9.25
C VAL A 82 -0.04 1.24 -8.06
N GLY A 83 0.53 1.64 -6.93
CA GLY A 83 -0.20 1.95 -5.71
C GLY A 83 0.48 1.34 -4.50
N ASN A 84 0.93 2.19 -3.58
CA ASN A 84 1.64 1.78 -2.38
C ASN A 84 0.79 2.02 -1.11
N GLN A 85 0.92 1.14 -0.12
CA GLN A 85 0.19 1.22 1.15
C GLN A 85 0.97 1.98 2.24
N ALA A 86 2.28 2.14 2.05
CA ALA A 86 3.21 2.72 3.01
C ALA A 86 4.38 3.36 2.28
N SER A 87 5.21 4.10 3.01
CA SER A 87 6.39 4.82 2.49
C SER A 87 7.56 3.93 2.03
N GLN A 88 7.42 2.60 1.99
CA GLN A 88 8.44 1.67 1.50
C GLN A 88 7.85 0.29 1.15
N ILE A 89 8.59 -0.47 0.34
CA ILE A 89 8.31 -1.89 0.07
C ILE A 89 8.27 -2.65 1.41
N ARG A 90 7.26 -3.51 1.59
CA ARG A 90 7.01 -4.25 2.84
C ARG A 90 6.92 -3.37 4.10
N GLY A 91 6.50 -2.12 3.93
CA GLY A 91 6.10 -1.24 5.02
C GLY A 91 4.72 -1.59 5.55
N ALA A 92 4.59 -1.86 6.84
CA ALA A 92 3.32 -2.07 7.53
C ALA A 92 2.84 -0.75 8.16
N PRO A 93 1.76 -0.11 7.67
CA PRO A 93 1.20 1.06 8.31
C PRO A 93 0.56 0.71 9.66
N ILE A 94 0.60 1.65 10.60
CA ILE A 94 -0.04 1.49 11.92
C ILE A 94 -1.46 2.07 11.91
N PHE A 95 -2.36 1.35 12.60
CA PHE A 95 -3.79 1.66 12.71
C PHE A 95 -4.16 1.90 14.18
N PRO A 96 -3.72 3.02 14.78
CA PRO A 96 -3.83 3.25 16.22
C PRO A 96 -5.28 3.36 16.72
N GLU A 97 -6.25 3.59 15.82
CA GLU A 97 -7.66 3.70 16.18
C GLU A 97 -8.35 2.38 16.54
N TYR A 98 -7.68 1.22 16.34
CA TYR A 98 -8.21 -0.08 16.77
C TYR A 98 -7.57 -0.58 18.06
N SER A 99 -6.23 -0.57 18.11
CA SER A 99 -5.45 -0.98 19.28
C SER A 99 -4.00 -0.52 19.11
N SER A 100 -3.44 0.06 20.17
CA SER A 100 -2.03 0.49 20.24
C SER A 100 -1.25 -0.17 21.38
N ASP A 101 -1.94 -0.70 22.39
CA ASP A 101 -1.31 -1.17 23.63
C ASP A 101 -0.27 -2.27 23.39
N TRP A 102 -0.58 -3.22 22.50
CA TRP A 102 0.35 -4.30 22.13
C TRP A 102 1.62 -3.81 21.45
N ILE A 103 1.59 -2.64 20.80
CA ILE A 103 2.75 -2.06 20.12
C ILE A 103 3.72 -1.53 21.16
N GLU A 104 3.21 -0.84 22.19
CA GLU A 104 4.03 -0.32 23.28
C GLU A 104 4.70 -1.45 24.08
N GLU A 105 4.03 -2.59 24.25
CA GLU A 105 4.59 -3.77 24.91
C GLU A 105 5.71 -4.49 24.11
N LYS A 106 5.79 -4.26 22.80
CA LYS A 106 6.62 -5.04 21.87
C LYS A 106 7.64 -4.20 21.08
N ILE A 107 7.75 -2.91 21.38
CA ILE A 107 8.79 -1.99 20.86
C ILE A 107 10.06 -2.09 21.71
#